data_AF-A0A8H6Y5X9-F1
#
_entry.id   AF-A0A8H6Y5X9-F1
#
_cell.length_a   1.000
_cell.length_b   1.000
_cell.length_c   1.000
_cell.angle_alpha   90.00
_cell.angle_beta   90.00
_cell.angle_gamma   90.00
#
_symmetry.space_group_name_H-M   'P 1'
#
loop_
_entity.id
_entity.type
_entity.pdbx_description
1 polymer ?
#
loop_
_entity_poly.entity_id
_entity_poly.type
_entity_poly.pdbx_seq_one_letter_code
_entity_poly.pdbx_strand_id
1 'polypeptide(L)'
;MHPPLDLPLLRKFSIRFFPKEWEEHDPLVMFNNVPPLHEVLIGEVLPSLVSLPWQQITKFTGACYTVSECLQALRLMSNHVEWAFSAYELDDEADGLKVFSHSNMQHLTLLDIPLNFGNRDYSAHILRFLTLPALRLLEIQGVVDLEPLLLREFLLRPSPPVIKTPRAPI
;
A
#
# COMPACT_ATOMS: atom_id res chain seq x y z
N MET A 1 23.11 -5.27 -17.56
CA MET A 1 22.66 -6.13 -16.45
C MET A 1 23.71 -6.10 -15.35
N HIS A 2 23.42 -5.42 -14.24
CA HIS A 2 24.25 -5.49 -13.05
C HIS A 2 23.94 -6.80 -12.29
N PRO A 3 24.94 -7.44 -11.67
CA PRO A 3 24.69 -8.62 -10.83
C PRO A 3 23.78 -8.25 -9.65
N PRO A 4 22.88 -9.14 -9.19
CA PRO A 4 22.06 -8.91 -8.02
C PRO A 4 22.97 -8.71 -6.79
N LEU A 5 22.64 -7.73 -5.94
CA LEU A 5 23.33 -7.54 -4.68
C LEU A 5 22.88 -8.63 -3.71
N ASP A 6 23.83 -9.42 -3.22
CA ASP A 6 23.59 -10.37 -2.14
C ASP A 6 23.70 -9.64 -0.80
N LEU A 7 22.54 -9.42 -0.15
CA LEU A 7 22.44 -8.72 1.13
C LEU A 7 21.76 -9.62 2.17
N PRO A 8 22.42 -10.71 2.60
CA PRO A 8 21.80 -11.80 3.33
C PRO A 8 21.32 -11.45 4.75
N LEU A 9 21.59 -10.22 5.20
CA LEU A 9 21.18 -9.70 6.52
C LEU A 9 20.23 -8.51 6.42
N LEU A 10 19.92 -8.02 5.21
CA LEU A 10 19.09 -6.83 5.04
C LEU A 10 17.62 -7.14 5.36
N ARG A 11 17.17 -6.67 6.52
CA ARG A 11 15.82 -6.89 7.05
C ARG A 11 14.84 -5.76 6.78
N LYS A 12 15.39 -4.56 6.60
CA LYS A 12 14.65 -3.32 6.40
C LYS A 12 15.23 -2.55 5.22
N PHE A 13 14.37 -2.14 4.30
CA PHE A 13 14.71 -1.28 3.18
C PHE A 13 13.96 0.05 3.30
N SER A 14 14.62 1.16 3.02
CA SER A 14 14.01 2.48 3.10
C SER A 14 14.50 3.36 1.96
N ILE A 15 13.56 3.92 1.21
CA ILE A 15 13.82 4.94 0.20
C ILE A 15 12.75 6.03 0.31
N ARG A 16 13.15 7.29 0.44
CA ARG A 16 12.19 8.40 0.65
C ARG A 16 12.01 9.28 -0.57
N PHE A 17 13.06 9.43 -1.36
CA PHE A 17 13.10 10.32 -2.50
C PHE A 17 13.73 9.57 -3.67
N PHE A 18 13.09 9.66 -4.83
CA PHE A 18 13.71 9.34 -6.11
C PHE A 18 14.04 10.66 -6.80
N PRO A 19 15.30 10.86 -7.23
CA PRO A 19 15.57 11.91 -8.21
C PRO A 19 14.69 11.66 -9.44
N LYS A 20 14.01 12.69 -9.96
CA LYS A 20 13.21 12.59 -11.20
C LYS A 20 13.99 11.96 -12.36
N GLU A 21 15.31 12.18 -12.38
CA GLU A 21 16.26 11.60 -13.33
C GLU A 21 16.25 10.06 -13.35
N TRP A 22 15.77 9.41 -12.28
CA TRP A 22 15.73 7.95 -12.19
C TRP A 22 14.38 7.35 -12.63
N GLU A 23 13.36 8.18 -12.88
CA GLU A 23 12.08 7.71 -13.46
C GLU A 23 12.28 7.22 -14.91
N GLU A 24 13.30 7.73 -15.61
CA GLU A 24 13.67 7.31 -16.97
C GLU A 24 14.60 6.09 -17.01
N HIS A 25 15.00 5.56 -15.86
CA HIS A 25 15.94 4.46 -15.75
C HIS A 25 15.27 3.14 -15.35
N ASP A 26 15.93 2.02 -15.69
CA ASP A 26 15.46 0.67 -15.36
C ASP A 26 15.06 0.56 -13.87
N PRO A 27 13.99 -0.18 -13.54
CA PRO A 27 13.55 -0.37 -12.16
C PRO A 27 14.71 -0.85 -11.28
N LEU A 28 14.67 -0.50 -9.98
CA LEU A 28 15.70 -0.94 -9.03
C LEU A 28 15.64 -2.46 -8.85
N VAL A 29 16.36 -3.19 -9.70
CA VAL A 29 16.35 -4.66 -9.77
C VAL A 29 17.30 -5.33 -8.77
N MET A 30 18.09 -4.55 -8.05
CA MET A 30 19.22 -5.07 -7.26
C MET A 30 18.83 -5.83 -5.98
N PHE A 31 17.56 -5.79 -5.57
CA PHE A 31 17.08 -6.31 -4.29
C PHE A 31 16.18 -7.56 -4.39
N ASN A 32 16.05 -8.17 -5.57
CA ASN A 32 15.18 -9.35 -5.76
C ASN A 32 15.61 -10.58 -4.92
N ASN A 33 16.88 -10.68 -4.54
CA ASN A 33 17.44 -11.81 -3.79
C ASN A 33 17.80 -11.43 -2.34
N VAL A 34 16.83 -10.86 -1.60
CA VAL A 34 17.02 -10.50 -0.20
C VAL A 34 15.99 -11.24 0.68
N PRO A 35 16.18 -12.54 0.98
CA PRO A 35 15.20 -13.37 1.70
C PRO A 35 14.77 -12.87 3.10
N PRO A 36 15.60 -12.18 3.91
CA PRO A 36 15.19 -11.74 5.23
C PRO A 36 14.46 -10.40 5.24
N LEU A 37 14.31 -9.73 4.08
CA LEU A 37 13.65 -8.43 4.00
C LEU A 37 12.16 -8.58 4.32
N HIS A 38 11.67 -7.89 5.34
CA HIS A 38 10.27 -7.97 5.76
C HIS A 38 9.64 -6.61 6.09
N GLU A 39 10.48 -5.58 6.28
CA GLU A 39 10.04 -4.20 6.47
C GLU A 39 10.50 -3.32 5.30
N VAL A 40 9.57 -2.59 4.69
CA VAL A 40 9.84 -1.71 3.57
C VAL A 40 9.22 -0.35 3.84
N LEU A 41 10.02 0.72 3.69
CA LEU A 41 9.55 2.09 3.70
C LEU A 41 9.83 2.72 2.34
N ILE A 42 8.77 3.15 1.64
CA ILE A 42 8.88 3.86 0.38
C ILE A 42 8.11 5.17 0.47
N GLY A 43 8.77 6.29 0.19
CA GLY A 43 8.15 7.60 0.07
C GLY A 43 7.68 7.86 -1.35
N GLU A 44 8.20 8.93 -1.96
CA GLU A 44 7.80 9.45 -3.29
C GLU A 44 8.10 8.52 -4.49
N VAL A 45 8.41 7.24 -4.26
CA VAL A 45 8.68 6.25 -5.31
C VAL A 45 7.52 5.27 -5.38
N LEU A 46 7.01 4.96 -6.57
CA LEU A 46 6.01 3.91 -6.69
C LEU A 46 6.61 2.54 -6.37
N PRO A 47 5.95 1.71 -5.53
CA PRO A 47 6.41 0.35 -5.24
C PRO A 47 6.57 -0.51 -6.50
N SER A 48 5.79 -0.27 -7.55
CA SER A 48 5.91 -0.96 -8.84
C SER A 48 7.23 -0.69 -9.57
N LEU A 49 7.93 0.39 -9.25
CA LEU A 49 9.23 0.76 -9.83
C LEU A 49 10.42 0.16 -9.06
N VAL A 50 10.16 -0.51 -7.93
CA VAL A 50 11.18 -1.14 -7.10
C VAL A 50 11.01 -2.65 -7.12
N SER A 51 12.04 -3.37 -7.56
CA SER A 51 12.01 -4.82 -7.60
C SER A 51 12.44 -5.38 -6.24
N LEU A 52 11.45 -5.75 -5.44
CA LEU A 52 11.61 -6.37 -4.12
C LEU A 52 10.87 -7.71 -4.06
N PRO A 53 11.24 -8.61 -3.13
CA PRO A 53 10.48 -9.82 -2.83
C PRO A 53 9.18 -9.48 -2.09
N TRP A 54 8.27 -8.74 -2.74
CA TRP A 54 7.04 -8.19 -2.17
C TRP A 54 6.18 -9.20 -1.41
N GLN A 55 6.21 -10.47 -1.82
CA GLN A 55 5.46 -11.56 -1.19
C GLN A 55 5.90 -11.91 0.23
N GLN A 56 7.11 -11.55 0.64
CA GLN A 56 7.60 -11.86 1.98
C GLN A 56 7.58 -10.63 2.92
N ILE A 57 7.28 -9.45 2.38
CA ILE A 57 7.17 -8.22 3.16
C ILE A 57 5.92 -8.32 4.04
N THR A 58 6.09 -8.03 5.33
CA THR A 58 5.01 -8.10 6.32
C THR A 58 4.62 -6.74 6.85
N LYS A 59 5.53 -5.77 6.77
CA LYS A 59 5.30 -4.37 7.12
C LYS A 59 5.71 -3.45 5.99
N PHE A 60 4.79 -2.60 5.58
CA PHE A 60 5.06 -1.57 4.60
C PHE A 60 4.64 -0.20 5.11
N THR A 61 5.50 0.80 4.88
CA THR A 61 5.20 2.20 5.13
C THR A 61 5.34 3.00 3.83
N GLY A 62 4.22 3.53 3.34
CA GLY A 62 4.12 4.38 2.17
C GLY A 62 3.96 5.85 2.53
N ALA A 63 4.42 6.77 1.70
CA ALA A 63 4.02 8.17 1.82
C ALA A 63 4.00 8.85 0.47
N CYS A 64 3.18 9.90 0.34
CA CYS A 64 3.07 10.69 -0.88
C CYS A 64 2.58 9.86 -2.08
N TYR A 65 1.49 9.10 -1.89
CA TYR A 65 0.80 8.40 -2.97
C TYR A 65 -0.60 8.96 -3.24
N THR A 66 -1.06 8.85 -4.48
CA THR A 66 -2.49 8.98 -4.77
C THR A 66 -3.25 7.76 -4.25
N VAL A 67 -4.59 7.82 -4.29
CA VAL A 67 -5.42 6.66 -3.94
C VAL A 67 -5.18 5.48 -4.89
N SER A 68 -5.07 5.71 -6.20
CA SER A 68 -4.86 4.61 -7.16
C SER A 68 -3.49 3.94 -6.93
N GLU A 69 -2.45 4.73 -6.70
CA GLU A 69 -1.08 4.27 -6.42
C GLU A 69 -1.02 3.44 -5.14
N CYS A 70 -1.72 3.89 -4.09
CA CYS A 70 -1.91 3.13 -2.85
C CYS A 70 -2.54 1.75 -3.12
N LEU A 71 -3.60 1.68 -3.94
CA LEU A 71 -4.24 0.40 -4.28
C LEU A 71 -3.34 -0.49 -5.16
N GLN A 72 -2.56 0.10 -6.06
CA GLN A 72 -1.58 -0.63 -6.86
C GLN A 72 -0.50 -1.24 -5.98
N ALA A 73 0.04 -0.46 -5.04
CA ALA A 73 1.00 -0.94 -4.04
C ALA A 73 0.42 -2.13 -3.26
N LEU A 74 -0.81 -2.02 -2.77
CA LEU A 74 -1.48 -3.11 -2.07
C LEU A 74 -1.62 -4.40 -2.88
N ARG A 75 -1.77 -4.32 -4.20
CA ARG A 75 -1.88 -5.50 -5.06
C ARG A 75 -0.56 -6.28 -5.17
N LEU A 76 0.58 -5.62 -5.04
CA LEU A 76 1.90 -6.27 -5.02
C LEU A 76 2.10 -7.10 -3.74
N MET A 77 1.33 -6.78 -2.70
CA MET A 77 1.64 -7.03 -1.31
C MET A 77 0.67 -8.03 -0.66
N SER A 78 0.37 -9.15 -1.34
CA SER A 78 -0.71 -10.08 -0.93
C SER A 78 -0.58 -10.74 0.46
N ASN A 79 0.62 -10.81 1.04
CA ASN A 79 0.86 -11.44 2.36
C ASN A 79 0.99 -10.43 3.52
N HIS A 80 0.69 -9.15 3.30
CA HIS A 80 0.98 -8.11 4.28
C HIS A 80 0.09 -8.16 5.51
N VAL A 81 0.73 -7.91 6.66
CA VAL A 81 0.10 -7.90 7.98
C VAL A 81 -0.13 -6.46 8.44
N GLU A 82 0.83 -5.58 8.20
CA GLU A 82 0.82 -4.19 8.66
C GLU A 82 1.08 -3.22 7.52
N TRP A 83 0.19 -2.23 7.38
CA TRP A 83 0.30 -1.22 6.36
C TRP A 83 0.07 0.16 6.95
N ALA A 84 1.05 1.04 6.77
CA ALA A 84 0.95 2.44 7.13
C ALA A 84 1.13 3.27 5.85
N PHE A 85 0.22 4.19 5.55
CA PHE A 85 0.44 5.07 4.40
C PHE A 85 -0.19 6.43 4.59
N SER A 86 0.29 7.36 3.78
CA SER A 86 -0.26 8.69 3.64
C SER A 86 -0.66 8.86 2.17
N ALA A 87 -1.94 9.19 1.92
CA ALA A 87 -2.45 9.47 0.58
C ALA A 87 -2.76 10.97 0.45
N TYR A 88 -2.23 11.65 -0.58
CA TYR A 88 -2.31 13.12 -0.68
C TYR A 88 -3.48 13.60 -1.53
N GLU A 89 -3.84 12.89 -2.60
CA GLU A 89 -4.86 13.35 -3.55
C GLU A 89 -5.68 12.20 -4.14
N LEU A 90 -6.89 12.53 -4.58
CA LEU A 90 -7.63 11.72 -5.56
C LEU A 90 -7.04 12.02 -6.93
N ASP A 91 -6.70 11.00 -7.69
CA ASP A 91 -6.45 11.15 -9.11
C ASP A 91 -7.74 10.97 -9.90
N ASP A 92 -7.77 11.51 -11.13
CA ASP A 92 -8.88 11.35 -12.07
C ASP A 92 -9.20 9.87 -12.36
N GLU A 93 -8.26 8.96 -12.08
CA GLU A 93 -8.42 7.51 -12.24
C GLU A 93 -9.31 6.88 -11.15
N ALA A 94 -9.58 7.58 -10.05
CA ALA A 94 -10.29 7.01 -8.90
C ALA A 94 -11.77 6.72 -9.16
N ASP A 95 -12.43 7.49 -10.04
CA ASP A 95 -13.86 7.34 -10.33
C ASP A 95 -14.22 5.99 -10.99
N GLY A 96 -13.21 5.26 -11.51
CA GLY A 96 -13.36 3.92 -12.06
C GLY A 96 -12.90 2.78 -11.14
N LEU A 97 -12.35 3.10 -9.95
CA LEU A 97 -11.74 2.08 -9.10
C LEU A 97 -12.81 1.22 -8.42
N LYS A 98 -12.71 -0.09 -8.66
CA LYS A 98 -13.51 -1.08 -7.93
C LYS A 98 -12.99 -1.25 -6.51
N VAL A 99 -13.91 -1.56 -5.60
CA VAL A 99 -13.55 -1.97 -4.23
C VAL A 99 -12.60 -3.16 -4.30
N PHE A 100 -11.42 -2.98 -3.72
CA PHE A 100 -10.38 -3.98 -3.57
C PHE A 100 -10.50 -4.66 -2.20
N SER A 101 -10.40 -5.98 -2.15
CA SER A 101 -10.38 -6.72 -0.89
C SER A 101 -9.00 -7.29 -0.61
N HIS A 102 -8.47 -7.02 0.59
CA HIS A 102 -7.18 -7.53 1.01
C HIS A 102 -7.35 -8.47 2.21
N SER A 103 -7.21 -9.77 1.96
CA SER A 103 -7.64 -10.81 2.92
C SER A 103 -6.74 -10.99 4.14
N ASN A 104 -5.49 -10.52 4.07
CA ASN A 104 -4.48 -10.82 5.10
C ASN A 104 -4.09 -9.62 5.98
N MET A 105 -4.57 -8.41 5.65
CA MET A 105 -4.16 -7.20 6.35
C MET A 105 -4.82 -7.17 7.72
N GLN A 106 -4.00 -7.09 8.77
CA GLN A 106 -4.47 -7.08 10.16
C GLN A 106 -4.38 -5.69 10.75
N HIS A 107 -3.35 -4.92 10.42
CA HIS A 107 -3.13 -3.57 10.95
C HIS A 107 -3.08 -2.56 9.80
N LEU A 108 -3.92 -1.54 9.89
CA LEU A 108 -3.94 -0.40 8.98
C LEU A 108 -3.71 0.88 9.77
N THR A 109 -2.69 1.64 9.39
CA THR A 109 -2.41 2.97 9.94
C THR A 109 -2.59 4.01 8.84
N LEU A 110 -3.53 4.92 9.03
CA LEU A 110 -3.72 6.09 8.20
C LEU A 110 -2.85 7.22 8.76
N LEU A 111 -1.82 7.62 8.00
CA LEU A 111 -0.90 8.68 8.37
C LEU A 111 -1.38 10.01 7.79
N ASP A 112 -1.29 11.05 8.61
CA ASP A 112 -1.52 12.45 8.23
C ASP A 112 -0.63 12.87 7.05
N ILE A 113 -1.22 13.64 6.13
CA ILE A 113 -0.46 14.50 5.23
C ILE A 113 -0.91 15.92 5.53
N PRO A 114 0.01 16.85 5.84
CA PRO A 114 -0.31 18.25 5.88
C PRO A 114 -0.71 18.73 4.48
N LEU A 115 -2.01 18.68 4.18
CA LEU A 115 -2.59 19.14 2.93
C LEU A 115 -2.55 20.68 2.90
N ASN A 116 -1.47 21.21 2.32
CA ASN A 116 -1.36 22.64 1.99
C ASN A 116 -2.07 23.02 0.69
N PHE A 117 -2.87 22.12 0.08
CA PHE A 117 -3.51 22.35 -1.21
C PHE A 117 -5.02 22.59 -1.04
N GLY A 118 -5.41 23.84 -1.30
CA GLY A 118 -6.66 24.46 -0.88
C GLY A 118 -7.94 24.06 -1.61
N ASN A 119 -8.15 22.79 -1.95
CA ASN A 119 -9.47 22.33 -2.39
C ASN A 119 -9.73 20.89 -1.92
N ARG A 120 -10.58 20.78 -0.88
CA ARG A 120 -10.86 19.53 -0.18
C ARG A 120 -12.07 18.86 -0.80
N ASP A 121 -11.86 17.99 -1.78
CA ASP A 121 -12.88 17.00 -2.12
C ASP A 121 -12.77 15.80 -1.16
N TYR A 122 -13.61 15.81 -0.13
CA TYR A 122 -13.65 14.80 0.93
C TYR A 122 -14.20 13.45 0.48
N SER A 123 -14.75 13.38 -0.74
CA SER A 123 -15.31 12.14 -1.28
C SER A 123 -14.23 11.10 -1.60
N ALA A 124 -12.96 11.46 -1.45
CA ALA A 124 -11.83 10.77 -2.06
C ALA A 124 -11.04 9.80 -1.16
N HIS A 125 -11.59 9.34 -0.03
CA HIS A 125 -10.78 8.57 0.92
C HIS A 125 -10.59 7.10 0.49
N ILE A 126 -9.37 6.59 0.60
CA ILE A 126 -9.00 5.20 0.24
C ILE A 126 -9.87 4.11 0.88
N LEU A 127 -10.40 4.33 2.09
CA LEU A 127 -11.32 3.39 2.75
C LEU A 127 -12.58 3.12 1.90
N ARG A 128 -13.00 4.03 1.03
CA ARG A 128 -14.09 3.79 0.06
C ARG A 128 -13.77 2.61 -0.85
N PHE A 129 -12.50 2.35 -1.13
CA PHE A 129 -12.04 1.34 -2.06
C PHE A 129 -11.49 0.08 -1.39
N LEU A 130 -11.54 -0.05 -0.06
CA LEU A 130 -10.94 -1.19 0.65
C LEU A 130 -11.95 -2.04 1.40
N THR A 131 -11.80 -3.37 1.31
CA THR A 131 -12.45 -4.33 2.20
C THR A 131 -11.38 -5.19 2.87
N LEU A 132 -11.24 -5.05 4.20
CA LEU A 132 -10.17 -5.65 4.97
C LEU A 132 -10.74 -6.66 5.99
N PRO A 133 -11.13 -7.89 5.56
CA PRO A 133 -11.85 -8.86 6.40
C PRO A 133 -11.04 -9.35 7.60
N ALA A 134 -9.71 -9.30 7.53
CA ALA A 134 -8.82 -9.71 8.62
C ALA A 134 -8.36 -8.54 9.51
N LEU A 135 -8.89 -7.32 9.29
CA LEU A 135 -8.46 -6.14 10.02
C LEU A 135 -8.80 -6.28 11.51
N ARG A 136 -7.78 -6.09 12.35
CA ARG A 136 -7.84 -6.13 13.81
C ARG A 136 -7.57 -4.78 14.44
N LEU A 137 -6.78 -3.96 13.77
CA LEU A 137 -6.37 -2.64 14.24
C LEU A 137 -6.46 -1.63 13.11
N LEU A 138 -7.24 -0.58 13.33
CA LEU A 138 -7.27 0.62 12.50
C LEU A 138 -6.75 1.77 13.35
N GLU A 139 -5.60 2.32 13.00
CA GLU A 139 -5.04 3.51 13.60
C GLU A 139 -5.18 4.70 12.66
N ILE A 140 -5.51 5.84 13.23
CA ILE A 140 -5.58 7.11 12.53
C ILE A 140 -4.63 8.05 13.28
N GLN A 141 -3.56 8.46 12.63
CA GLN A 141 -2.51 9.26 13.24
C GLN A 141 -2.47 10.64 12.57
N GLY A 142 -2.64 11.69 13.38
CA GLY A 142 -2.67 13.10 12.97
C GLY A 142 -4.04 13.58 12.49
N VAL A 143 -4.09 14.68 11.73
CA VAL A 143 -5.32 15.35 11.30
C VAL A 143 -5.83 14.73 9.99
N VAL A 144 -6.28 13.48 10.08
CA VAL A 144 -7.01 12.86 8.97
C VAL A 144 -8.45 13.37 9.04
N ASP A 145 -8.84 14.22 8.09
CA ASP A 145 -10.23 14.67 7.90
C ASP A 145 -11.07 13.47 7.40
N LEU A 146 -11.43 12.59 8.33
CA LEU A 146 -12.21 11.37 8.07
C LEU A 146 -13.70 11.60 8.40
N GLU A 147 -14.55 11.50 7.39
CA GLU A 147 -16.00 11.60 7.58
C GLU A 147 -16.53 10.40 8.41
N PRO A 148 -17.33 10.63 9.47
CA PRO A 148 -17.86 9.53 10.29
C PRO A 148 -18.71 8.51 9.51
N LEU A 149 -19.45 8.95 8.50
CA LEU A 149 -20.27 8.07 7.66
C LEU A 149 -19.40 7.12 6.83
N LEU A 150 -18.34 7.64 6.23
CA LEU A 150 -17.37 6.84 5.49
C LEU A 150 -16.73 5.76 6.38
N LEU A 151 -16.28 6.13 7.58
CA LEU A 151 -15.71 5.15 8.52
C LEU A 151 -16.74 4.06 8.86
N ARG A 152 -17.99 4.47 9.12
CA ARG A 152 -19.09 3.53 9.40
C ARG A 152 -19.34 2.60 8.21
N GLU A 153 -19.40 3.12 6.99
CA GLU A 153 -19.57 2.32 5.77
C GLU A 153 -18.44 1.33 5.56
N PHE A 154 -17.19 1.75 5.81
CA PHE A 154 -16.02 0.88 5.75
C PHE A 154 -16.13 -0.27 6.77
N LEU A 155 -16.47 0.05 8.03
CA LEU A 155 -16.58 -0.95 9.10
C LEU A 155 -17.77 -1.91 8.92
N LEU A 156 -18.86 -1.44 8.31
CA LEU A 156 -20.05 -2.25 8.05
C LEU A 156 -20.00 -3.00 6.72
N ARG A 157 -18.97 -2.77 5.90
CA ARG A 157 -18.86 -3.40 4.58
C ARG A 157 -18.79 -4.91 4.74
N PRO A 158 -19.70 -5.67 4.10
CA PRO A 158 -19.65 -7.12 4.18
C PRO A 158 -18.33 -7.60 3.60
N SER A 159 -17.63 -8.43 4.36
CA SER A 159 -16.49 -9.16 3.81
C SER A 159 -16.99 -10.06 2.69
N PRO A 160 -16.39 -10.03 1.48
CA PRO A 160 -16.77 -10.98 0.44
C PRO A 160 -16.64 -12.39 1.00
N PRO A 161 -17.62 -13.29 0.75
CA PRO A 161 -17.54 -14.66 1.25
C PRO A 161 -16.23 -15.27 0.77
N VAL A 162 -15.50 -15.93 1.68
CA VAL A 162 -14.28 -16.67 1.33
C VAL A 162 -14.71 -17.83 0.44
N ILE A 163 -14.75 -17.62 -0.87
CA ILE A 163 -14.94 -18.69 -1.84
C ILE A 163 -13.64 -19.50 -1.81
N LYS A 164 -13.64 -20.59 -1.04
CA LYS A 164 -12.60 -21.61 -1.13
C LYS A 164 -12.71 -22.21 -2.53
N THR A 165 -11.91 -21.72 -3.48
CA THR A 165 -11.76 -22.40 -4.77
C THR A 165 -11.29 -23.83 -4.48
N PRO A 166 -12.01 -24.87 -4.93
CA PRO A 166 -11.55 -26.25 -4.76
C PRO A 166 -10.17 -26.37 -5.43
N ARG A 167 -9.20 -26.88 -4.67
CA ARG A 167 -7.87 -27.23 -5.18
C ARG A 167 -8.07 -28.12 -6.42
N ALA A 168 -7.52 -27.72 -7.56
CA ALA A 168 -7.43 -28.60 -8.71
C ALA A 168 -6.64 -29.86 -8.30
N PRO A 169 -7.09 -31.07 -8.66
CA PRO A 169 -6.32 -32.28 -8.41
C PRO A 169 -5.00 -32.22 -9.18
N ILE A 170 -3.94 -32.69 -8.52
CA ILE A 170 -2.55 -32.78 -9.02
C ILE A 170 -2.48 -33.77 -10.17
#